data_AF-A0A7C6WCV2-F1
#
_entry.id   AF-A0A7C6WCV2-F1
#
_cell.length_a   1.000
_cell.length_b   1.000
_cell.length_c   1.000
_cell.angle_alpha   90.00
_cell.angle_beta   90.00
_cell.angle_gamma   90.00
#
_symmetry.space_group_name_H-M   'P 1'
#
loop_
_entity.id
_entity.type
_entity.pdbx_description
1 polymer ?
#
loop_
_entity_poly.entity_id
_entity_poly.type
_entity_poly.pdbx_seq_one_letter_code
_entity_poly.pdbx_strand_id
1 'polypeptide(L)'
;MAIKAIVMIAAVLTVFVAASYNTLTRKKNLIEQAELELHKYEEEGTAKDIDNAKKYLTAVIKEYNNKVESFPTSIVAEIFSFPKMHSDNFDEGL
;
A
#
# COMPACT_ATOMS: atom_id res chain seq x y z
N MET A 1 -35.60 2.38 19.08
CA MET A 1 -34.65 1.25 18.92
C MET A 1 -33.90 1.35 17.59
N ALA A 2 -34.59 1.47 16.45
CA ALA A 2 -33.98 1.57 15.11
C ALA A 2 -33.00 2.74 14.91
N ILE A 3 -33.33 3.97 15.32
CA ILE A 3 -32.45 5.14 15.15
C ILE A 3 -31.10 4.94 15.87
N LYS A 4 -31.11 4.40 17.10
CA LYS A 4 -29.89 4.11 17.86
C LYS A 4 -29.03 3.06 17.15
N ALA A 5 -29.65 2.03 16.56
CA ALA A 5 -28.93 1.02 15.79
C ALA A 5 -28.28 1.62 14.52
N ILE A 6 -28.99 2.49 13.80
CA ILE A 6 -28.47 3.19 12.62
C ILE A 6 -27.26 4.06 12.99
N VAL A 7 -27.36 4.83 14.07
CA VAL A 7 -26.26 5.69 14.56
C VAL A 7 -25.03 4.86 14.94
N MET A 8 -25.22 3.72 15.63
CA MET A 8 -24.12 2.82 15.98
C MET A 8 -23.44 2.24 14.73
N ILE A 9 -24.21 1.83 13.73
CA ILE A 9 -23.67 1.31 12.46
C ILE A 9 -22.87 2.41 11.74
N ALA A 10 -23.40 3.63 11.65
CA ALA A 10 -22.70 4.76 11.03
C ALA A 10 -21.38 5.10 11.75
N ALA A 11 -21.36 5.03 13.08
CA ALA A 11 -20.15 5.24 13.86
C ALA A 11 -19.09 4.16 13.56
N VAL A 12 -19.49 2.88 13.51
CA VAL A 12 -18.59 1.77 13.15
C VAL A 12 -18.05 1.93 11.73
N LEU A 13 -18.90 2.30 10.77
CA LEU A 13 -18.49 2.55 9.39
C LEU A 13 -17.49 3.70 9.30
N THR A 14 -17.68 4.78 10.07
CA THR A 14 -16.76 5.92 10.10
C THR A 14 -15.38 5.50 10.61
N VAL A 15 -15.33 4.74 11.71
CA VAL A 15 -14.07 4.20 12.25
C VAL A 15 -13.41 3.25 11.25
N PHE A 16 -14.20 2.40 10.59
CA PHE A 16 -13.72 1.48 9.56
C PHE A 16 -13.08 2.21 8.37
N VAL A 17 -13.73 3.27 7.85
CA VAL A 17 -13.20 4.09 6.76
C VAL A 17 -11.89 4.75 7.18
N ALA A 18 -11.84 5.35 8.38
CA ALA A 18 -10.63 5.97 8.90
C ALA A 18 -9.46 4.98 9.05
N ALA A 19 -9.72 3.79 9.61
CA ALA A 19 -8.71 2.75 9.76
C ALA A 19 -8.19 2.24 8.41
N SER A 20 -9.09 2.07 7.43
CA SER A 20 -8.73 1.63 6.08
C SER A 20 -7.91 2.67 5.32
N TYR A 21 -8.30 3.94 5.39
CA TYR A 21 -7.57 5.06 4.80
C TYR A 21 -6.15 5.16 5.36
N ASN A 22 -6.01 5.09 6.69
CA ASN A 22 -4.70 5.10 7.35
C ASN A 22 -3.84 3.90 6.95
N THR A 23 -4.46 2.72 6.77
CA THR A 23 -3.75 1.51 6.34
C THR A 23 -3.22 1.65 4.92
N LEU A 24 -4.03 2.16 3.98
CA LEU A 24 -3.62 2.40 2.60
C LEU A 24 -2.52 3.46 2.51
N THR A 25 -2.68 4.56 3.26
CA THR A 25 -1.67 5.63 3.37
C THR A 25 -0.35 5.08 3.91
N ARG A 26 -0.38 4.29 4.99
CA ARG A 26 0.84 3.70 5.55
C ARG A 26 1.55 2.81 4.53
N LYS A 27 0.82 1.98 3.79
CA LYS A 27 1.40 1.11 2.76
C LYS A 27 1.96 1.91 1.58
N LYS A 28 1.29 2.99 1.17
CA LYS A 28 1.83 3.92 0.17
C LYS A 28 3.14 4.54 0.63
N ASN A 29 3.20 5.03 1.87
CA ASN A 29 4.43 5.61 2.44
C ASN A 29 5.57 4.58 2.52
N LEU A 30 5.27 3.28 2.68
CA LEU A 30 6.29 2.22 2.63
C LEU A 30 6.87 2.04 1.22
N ILE A 31 6.07 2.23 0.16
CA ILE A 31 6.58 2.24 -1.22
C ILE A 31 7.55 3.41 -1.39
N GLU A 32 7.15 4.61 -0.98
CA GLU A 32 7.99 5.81 -1.08
C GLU A 32 9.32 5.62 -0.32
N GLN A 33 9.29 4.98 0.86
CA GLN A 33 10.51 4.64 1.60
C GLN A 33 11.39 3.61 0.87
N ALA A 34 10.80 2.58 0.28
CA ALA A 34 11.52 1.57 -0.47
C ALA A 34 12.15 2.15 -1.77
N GLU A 35 11.48 3.10 -2.42
CA GLU A 35 12.02 3.84 -3.57
C GLU A 35 13.23 4.70 -3.18
N LEU A 36 13.13 5.42 -2.05
CA LEU A 36 14.25 6.21 -1.53
C LEU A 36 15.45 5.33 -1.16
N GLU A 37 15.20 4.15 -0.57
CA GLU A 37 16.23 3.18 -0.25
C GLU A 37 16.89 2.62 -1.51
N LEU A 38 16.11 2.30 -2.55
CA LEU A 38 16.64 1.87 -3.84
C LEU A 38 17.55 2.95 -4.45
N HIS A 39 17.09 4.20 -4.54
CA HIS A 39 17.89 5.30 -5.09
C HIS A 39 19.21 5.47 -4.34
N LYS A 40 19.20 5.38 -3.00
CA LYS A 40 20.42 5.45 -2.20
C LYS A 40 21.42 4.33 -2.58
N TYR A 41 20.94 3.11 -2.80
CA TYR A 41 21.82 2.01 -3.22
C TYR A 41 22.27 2.13 -4.68
N GLU A 42 21.51 2.77 -5.55
CA GLU A 42 21.94 3.06 -6.92
C GLU A 42 23.09 4.09 -6.98
N GLU A 43 23.15 5.02 -6.03
CA GLU A 43 24.23 6.02 -5.94
C GLU A 43 25.52 5.47 -5.33
N GLU A 44 25.42 4.68 -4.25
CA GLU A 44 26.57 4.35 -3.40
C GLU A 44 26.69 2.85 -3.05
N GLY A 45 25.71 2.03 -3.44
CA GLY A 45 25.59 0.62 -3.04
C GLY A 45 26.34 -0.36 -3.94
N THR A 46 26.40 -1.62 -3.51
CA THR A 46 26.88 -2.71 -4.36
C THR A 46 25.76 -3.21 -5.28
N ALA A 47 26.11 -3.91 -6.37
CA ALA A 47 25.11 -4.54 -7.25
C ALA A 47 24.15 -5.48 -6.48
N LYS A 48 24.63 -6.13 -5.41
CA LYS A 48 23.81 -6.97 -4.54
C LYS A 48 22.81 -6.17 -3.72
N ASP A 49 23.20 -4.98 -3.24
CA ASP A 49 22.31 -4.12 -2.47
C ASP A 49 21.18 -3.57 -3.35
N ILE A 50 21.52 -3.17 -4.59
CA ILE A 50 20.55 -2.73 -5.60
C ILE A 50 19.54 -3.86 -5.92
N ASP A 51 20.02 -5.09 -6.14
CA ASP A 51 19.16 -6.25 -6.41
C ASP A 51 18.21 -6.55 -5.23
N ASN A 52 18.72 -6.51 -3.99
CA ASN A 52 17.89 -6.69 -2.81
C ASN A 52 16.84 -5.58 -2.65
N ALA A 53 17.21 -4.32 -2.88
CA ALA A 53 16.31 -3.18 -2.78
C ALA A 53 15.19 -3.24 -3.83
N LYS A 54 15.51 -3.66 -5.07
CA LYS A 54 14.52 -3.90 -6.14
C LYS A 54 13.50 -4.97 -5.76
N LYS A 55 13.97 -6.09 -5.20
CA LYS A 55 13.11 -7.17 -4.70
C LYS A 55 12.22 -6.70 -3.55
N TYR A 56 12.77 -5.91 -2.63
CA TYR A 56 12.02 -5.34 -1.53
C TYR A 56 10.92 -4.39 -2.02
N LEU A 57 11.26 -3.41 -2.87
CA LEU A 57 10.29 -2.48 -3.48
C LEU A 57 9.16 -3.25 -4.18
N THR A 58 9.50 -4.27 -4.97
CA THR A 58 8.52 -5.14 -5.64
C THR A 58 7.58 -5.82 -4.66
N ALA A 59 8.10 -6.35 -3.55
CA ALA A 59 7.29 -6.99 -2.52
C ALA A 59 6.33 -5.98 -1.86
N VAL A 60 6.81 -4.78 -1.55
CA VAL A 60 5.97 -3.71 -0.95
C VAL A 60 4.87 -3.26 -1.91
N ILE A 61 5.17 -3.09 -3.20
CA ILE A 61 4.18 -2.75 -4.24
C ILE A 61 3.12 -3.84 -4.35
N LYS A 62 3.51 -5.12 -4.39
CA LYS A 62 2.57 -6.25 -4.41
C LYS A 62 1.65 -6.24 -3.18
N GLU A 63 2.20 -6.02 -1.99
CA GLU A 63 1.39 -5.93 -0.78
C GLU A 63 0.41 -4.75 -0.76
N TYR A 64 0.84 -3.60 -1.26
CA TYR A 64 -0.02 -2.43 -1.40
C TYR A 64 -1.15 -2.68 -2.39
N ASN A 65 -0.84 -3.21 -3.58
CA ASN A 65 -1.82 -3.55 -4.61
C ASN A 65 -2.84 -4.57 -4.09
N ASN A 66 -2.38 -5.62 -3.42
CA ASN A 66 -3.26 -6.59 -2.77
C ASN A 66 -4.22 -5.90 -1.80
N LYS A 67 -3.78 -4.86 -1.07
CA LYS A 67 -4.64 -4.13 -0.13
C LYS A 67 -5.61 -3.18 -0.82
N VAL A 68 -5.20 -2.57 -1.93
CA VAL A 68 -6.06 -1.76 -2.80
C VAL A 68 -7.17 -2.61 -3.43
N GLU A 69 -6.90 -3.88 -3.76
CA GLU A 69 -7.86 -4.75 -4.45
C GLU A 69 -8.71 -5.61 -3.52
N SER A 70 -8.25 -5.87 -2.30
CA SER A 70 -8.98 -6.75 -1.36
C SER A 70 -10.12 -6.04 -0.65
N PHE A 71 -11.28 -6.68 -0.60
CA PHE A 71 -12.37 -6.27 0.29
C PHE A 71 -11.94 -6.40 1.76
N PRO A 72 -12.34 -5.47 2.66
CA PRO A 72 -13.18 -4.29 2.40
C PRO A 72 -12.40 -3.01 2.05
N THR A 73 -11.07 -3.06 1.99
CA THR A 73 -10.24 -1.86 1.74
C THR A 73 -10.34 -1.34 0.31
N SER A 74 -10.76 -2.15 -0.65
CA SER A 74 -11.02 -1.73 -2.03
C SER A 74 -12.08 -0.63 -2.17
N ILE A 75 -13.11 -0.64 -1.32
CA ILE A 75 -14.14 0.42 -1.31
C ILE A 75 -13.51 1.76 -0.93
N VAL A 76 -12.67 1.75 0.11
CA VAL A 76 -11.98 2.96 0.57
C VAL A 76 -10.91 3.38 -0.45
N ALA A 77 -10.25 2.43 -1.10
CA ALA A 77 -9.31 2.73 -2.17
C ALA A 77 -9.99 3.45 -3.33
N GLU A 78 -11.18 3.02 -3.75
CA GLU A 78 -11.96 3.65 -4.81
C GLU A 78 -12.44 5.07 -4.41
N ILE A 79 -13.04 5.22 -3.22
CA ILE A 79 -13.56 6.52 -2.73
C ILE A 79 -12.46 7.57 -2.63
N PHE A 80 -11.27 7.19 -2.15
CA PHE A 80 -10.15 8.10 -1.91
C PHE A 80 -9.08 8.04 -3.00
N SER A 81 -9.36 7.40 -4.13
CA SER A 81 -8.48 7.35 -5.30
C SER A 81 -7.06 6.84 -4.98
N PHE A 82 -6.94 5.72 -4.26
CA PHE A 82 -5.67 5.00 -4.11
C PHE A 82 -5.48 4.09 -5.33
N PRO A 83 -4.63 4.46 -6.32
CA PRO A 83 -4.44 3.66 -7.51
C PRO A 83 -3.55 2.46 -7.21
N LYS A 84 -3.63 1.41 -8.04
CA LYS A 84 -2.58 0.38 -8.07
C LYS A 84 -1.27 1.00 -8.57
N MET A 85 -0.17 0.57 -7.98
CA MET A 85 1.17 0.92 -8.44
C MET A 85 1.71 -0.15 -9.39
N HIS A 86 2.44 0.26 -10.42
CA HIS A 86 3.19 -0.67 -11.25
C HIS A 86 4.43 -1.12 -10.49
N SER A 87 4.68 -2.42 -10.41
CA SER A 87 6.01 -2.92 -10.08
C SER A 87 6.76 -3.09 -11.38
N ASP A 88 7.87 -2.40 -11.55
CA ASP A 88 8.78 -2.73 -12.64
C ASP A 88 9.19 -4.20 -12.51
N ASN A 89 9.28 -4.91 -13.63
CA ASN A 89 9.65 -6.33 -13.66
C ASN A 89 11.16 -6.49 -13.40
N PHE A 90 11.63 -6.19 -12.18
CA PHE A 90 13.01 -6.44 -11.79
C PHE A 90 13.38 -7.95 -11.79
N ASP A 91 12.37 -8.82 -11.92
CA ASP A 91 12.46 -10.27 -12.05
C ASP A 91 12.59 -10.74 -13.53
N GLU A 92 13.12 -9.94 -14.45
CA GLU A 92 13.61 -10.46 -15.74
C GLU A 92 14.94 -11.20 -15.57
N GLY A 93 14.88 -12.43 -15.04
CA GLY A 93 15.97 -13.39 -15.17
C GLY A 93 16.38 -14.09 -13.88
N LEU A 94 15.73 -15.22 -13.62
CA LEU A 94 16.46 -16.43 -13.22
C LEU A 94 16.95 -17.13 -14.49
#